data_AF-A0A4Y6PQE2-F1
#
_entry.id   AF-A0A4Y6PQE2-F1
#
_cell.length_a   1.000
_cell.length_b   1.000
_cell.length_c   1.000
_cell.angle_alpha   90.00
_cell.angle_beta   90.00
_cell.angle_gamma   90.00
#
_symmetry.space_group_name_H-M   'P 1'
#
loop_
_entity.id
_entity.type
_entity.pdbx_description
1 polymer ?
#
loop_
_entity_poly.entity_id
_entity_poly.type
_entity_poly.pdbx_seq_one_letter_code
_entity_poly.pdbx_strand_id
1 'polypeptide(L)'
;MERSAEHTNPTTEGIRVLVVEGNAKDAAAVRNSLKASTPNFVVSPARQLWSACQILAGMAIDAVLLGLELPDSEGLEALSELREQSPDTPVLVVGRDLAMGQQAVDAGADDFVPLSDLDPSILGLRVLDAIERRRAKAPEVDEPEPTSVAKPTAKILVVEEDPWVQRLLRRNLTRQGHTVEVLSSPQKALVWVQGATQLDMLVCEVHAAGMDGARLSHHLQKEFPALVTLLVSANGEQPEIVADHPRSFGFLAKPYSLDAFQHAVEDLLEHTASAPATTGE
;
A
#
# COMPACT_ATOMS: atom_id res chain seq x y z
N MET A 1 19.25 -40.26 -25.38
CA MET A 1 20.03 -39.01 -25.26
C MET A 1 19.04 -37.86 -25.28
N GLU A 2 18.48 -37.58 -24.11
CA GLU A 2 17.53 -36.50 -23.87
C GLU A 2 18.28 -35.17 -23.91
N ARG A 3 17.80 -34.23 -24.73
CA ARG A 3 18.23 -32.82 -24.67
C ARG A 3 17.24 -32.12 -23.75
N SER A 4 17.67 -31.87 -22.52
CA SER A 4 16.95 -31.07 -21.54
C SER A 4 16.60 -29.71 -22.13
N ALA A 5 15.30 -29.44 -22.24
CA ALA A 5 14.77 -28.11 -22.50
C ALA A 5 14.93 -27.29 -21.21
N GLU A 6 15.86 -26.35 -21.26
CA GLU A 6 16.08 -25.32 -20.26
C GLU A 6 14.81 -24.46 -20.21
N HIS A 7 14.03 -24.63 -19.15
CA HIS A 7 12.86 -23.81 -18.85
C HIS A 7 13.37 -22.42 -18.44
N THR A 8 13.36 -21.47 -19.36
CA THR A 8 13.62 -20.07 -19.04
C THR A 8 12.40 -19.49 -18.32
N ASN A 9 12.51 -19.34 -17.00
CA ASN A 9 11.55 -18.61 -16.17
C ASN A 9 11.36 -17.16 -16.67
N PRO A 10 10.12 -16.66 -16.84
CA PRO A 10 9.86 -15.27 -17.17
C PRO A 10 9.70 -14.43 -15.89
N THR A 11 10.79 -14.03 -15.25
CA THR A 11 10.75 -13.07 -14.13
C THR A 11 11.98 -12.15 -14.18
N THR A 12 12.05 -11.24 -15.15
CA THR A 12 13.11 -10.19 -15.19
C THR A 12 12.74 -8.93 -16.00
N GLU A 13 11.46 -8.55 -16.12
CA GLU A 13 11.10 -7.22 -16.66
C GLU A 13 10.41 -6.42 -15.56
N GLY A 14 11.03 -5.33 -15.12
CA GLY A 14 10.48 -4.44 -14.08
C GLY A 14 9.24 -3.69 -14.56
N ILE A 15 8.48 -3.11 -13.63
CA ILE A 15 7.22 -2.42 -13.92
C ILE A 15 7.52 -1.11 -14.65
N ARG A 16 6.98 -0.93 -15.87
CA ARG A 16 7.30 0.22 -16.73
C ARG A 16 6.41 1.39 -16.38
N VAL A 17 7.04 2.46 -15.92
CA VAL A 17 6.33 3.67 -15.47
C VAL A 17 6.77 4.86 -16.31
N LEU A 18 5.79 5.56 -16.90
CA LEU A 18 6.03 6.79 -17.62
C LEU A 18 5.82 7.98 -16.67
N VAL A 19 6.86 8.81 -16.48
CA VAL A 19 6.76 10.05 -15.70
C VAL A 19 6.70 11.22 -16.67
N VAL A 20 5.56 11.91 -16.73
CA VAL A 20 5.29 13.07 -17.59
C VAL A 20 5.31 14.33 -16.73
N GLU A 21 6.43 15.05 -16.73
CA GLU A 21 6.61 16.23 -15.87
C GLU A 21 7.54 17.26 -16.54
N GLY A 22 7.04 18.47 -16.76
CA GLY A 22 7.75 19.54 -17.47
C GLY A 22 8.90 20.13 -16.66
N ASN A 23 8.76 20.18 -15.33
CA ASN A 23 9.76 20.66 -14.40
C ASN A 23 10.82 19.59 -14.14
N ALA A 24 12.06 19.86 -14.57
CA ALA A 24 13.15 18.89 -14.46
C ALA A 24 13.48 18.47 -13.02
N LYS A 25 13.24 19.34 -12.02
CA LYS A 25 13.49 19.02 -10.61
C LYS A 25 12.41 18.10 -10.06
N ASP A 26 11.15 18.40 -10.35
CA ASP A 26 10.01 17.61 -9.88
C ASP A 26 10.00 16.23 -10.58
N ALA A 27 10.30 16.20 -11.88
CA ALA A 27 10.51 14.95 -12.62
C ALA A 27 11.63 14.10 -12.00
N ALA A 28 12.73 14.72 -11.58
CA ALA A 28 13.83 13.99 -10.94
C ALA A 28 13.44 13.46 -9.55
N ALA A 29 12.69 14.23 -8.75
CA ALA A 29 12.22 13.81 -7.44
C ALA A 29 11.33 12.56 -7.53
N VAL A 30 10.32 12.57 -8.41
CA VAL A 30 9.42 11.44 -8.66
C VAL A 30 10.20 10.21 -9.13
N ARG A 31 11.12 10.39 -10.10
CA ARG A 31 11.94 9.28 -10.63
C ARG A 31 12.85 8.67 -9.58
N ASN A 32 13.46 9.48 -8.73
CA ASN A 32 14.34 8.99 -7.67
C ASN A 32 13.55 8.22 -6.62
N SER A 33 12.36 8.71 -6.26
CA SER A 33 11.45 8.02 -5.34
C SER A 33 11.04 6.65 -5.90
N LEU A 34 10.57 6.57 -7.16
CA LEU A 34 10.24 5.28 -7.80
C LEU A 34 11.43 4.33 -7.89
N LYS A 35 12.63 4.81 -8.21
CA LYS A 35 13.84 3.99 -8.27
C LYS A 35 14.31 3.46 -6.91
N ALA A 36 14.00 4.20 -5.84
CA ALA A 36 14.32 3.81 -4.47
C ALA A 36 13.23 2.90 -3.85
N SER A 37 12.10 2.72 -4.54
CA SER A 37 10.99 1.89 -4.08
C SER A 37 11.16 0.43 -4.50
N THR A 38 10.34 -0.44 -3.90
CA THR A 38 10.21 -1.85 -4.29
C THR A 38 8.75 -2.13 -4.65
N PRO A 39 8.47 -2.91 -5.72
CA PRO A 39 9.37 -3.66 -6.62
C PRO A 39 10.13 -2.77 -7.62
N ASN A 40 10.94 -3.38 -8.50
CA ASN A 40 11.75 -2.66 -9.47
C ASN A 40 10.89 -1.93 -10.53
N PHE A 41 10.95 -0.60 -10.56
CA PHE A 41 10.30 0.24 -11.58
C PHE A 41 11.29 0.69 -12.67
N VAL A 42 10.93 0.43 -13.92
CA VAL A 42 11.64 0.91 -15.12
C VAL A 42 11.00 2.23 -15.54
N VAL A 43 11.67 3.34 -15.24
CA VAL A 43 11.07 4.68 -15.37
C VAL A 43 11.48 5.38 -16.68
N SER A 44 10.52 5.61 -17.56
CA SER A 44 10.65 6.39 -18.80
C SER A 44 10.24 7.86 -18.54
N PRO A 45 11.08 8.86 -18.81
CA PRO A 45 10.72 10.26 -18.65
C PRO A 45 10.12 10.87 -19.92
N ALA A 46 9.12 11.73 -19.76
CA ALA A 46 8.58 12.66 -20.75
C ALA A 46 8.46 14.04 -20.12
N ARG A 47 8.70 15.11 -20.88
CA ARG A 47 8.62 16.50 -20.38
C ARG A 47 7.47 17.30 -21.00
N GLN A 48 6.76 16.68 -21.91
CA GLN A 48 5.71 17.25 -22.75
C GLN A 48 4.69 16.15 -23.02
N LEU A 49 3.42 16.52 -23.13
CA LEU A 49 2.32 15.60 -23.41
C LEU A 49 2.53 14.89 -24.74
N TRP A 50 2.92 15.62 -25.78
CA TRP A 50 3.21 15.03 -27.09
C TRP A 50 4.24 13.89 -27.02
N SER A 51 5.31 14.06 -26.24
CA SER A 51 6.33 13.03 -26.05
C SER A 51 5.81 11.82 -25.26
N ALA A 52 4.90 12.04 -24.32
CA ALA A 52 4.24 10.96 -23.57
C ALA A 52 3.35 10.11 -24.49
N CYS A 53 2.55 10.76 -25.35
CA CYS A 53 1.70 10.09 -26.32
C CYS A 53 2.52 9.23 -27.31
N GLN A 54 3.67 9.73 -27.78
CA GLN A 54 4.59 8.94 -28.62
C GLN A 54 5.11 7.68 -27.91
N ILE A 55 5.47 7.79 -26.63
CA ILE A 55 5.95 6.64 -25.84
C ILE A 55 4.82 5.62 -25.67
N LEU A 56 3.61 6.06 -25.32
CA LEU A 56 2.45 5.20 -25.14
C LEU A 56 2.04 4.47 -26.43
N ALA A 57 2.22 5.11 -27.59
CA ALA A 57 1.99 4.48 -28.89
C ALA A 57 3.08 3.46 -29.28
N GLY A 58 4.31 3.65 -28.77
CA GLY A 58 5.48 2.86 -29.19
C GLY A 58 5.81 1.68 -28.28
N MET A 59 5.39 1.71 -27.01
CA MET A 59 5.66 0.64 -26.05
C MET A 59 4.58 0.54 -24.98
N ALA A 60 4.41 -0.66 -24.43
CA ALA A 60 3.50 -0.84 -23.31
C ALA A 60 4.06 -0.17 -22.04
N ILE A 61 3.18 0.55 -21.35
CA ILE A 61 3.43 1.25 -20.09
C ILE A 61 2.41 0.74 -19.08
N ASP A 62 2.89 0.36 -17.91
CA ASP A 62 2.06 -0.22 -16.86
C ASP A 62 1.37 0.88 -16.04
N ALA A 63 1.98 2.06 -15.88
CA ALA A 63 1.35 3.23 -15.26
C ALA A 63 1.98 4.54 -15.74
N VAL A 64 1.21 5.62 -15.66
CA VAL A 64 1.64 6.99 -15.93
C VAL A 64 1.57 7.81 -14.64
N LEU A 65 2.64 8.56 -14.32
CA LEU A 65 2.59 9.66 -13.36
C LEU A 65 2.60 10.97 -14.13
N LEU A 66 1.52 11.73 -14.02
CA LEU A 66 1.24 12.91 -14.83
C LEU A 66 1.29 14.18 -13.99
N GLY A 67 2.22 15.08 -14.29
CA GLY A 67 2.16 16.48 -13.86
C GLY A 67 1.09 17.25 -14.64
N LEU A 68 0.37 18.16 -13.97
CA LEU A 68 -0.67 18.99 -14.58
C LEU A 68 -0.15 20.30 -15.18
N GLU A 69 1.14 20.60 -14.99
CA GLU A 69 1.79 21.80 -15.50
C GLU A 69 2.81 21.39 -16.58
N LEU A 70 2.33 21.14 -17.80
CA LEU A 70 3.19 20.78 -18.93
C LEU A 70 3.42 21.98 -19.86
N PRO A 71 4.56 22.05 -20.57
CA PRO A 71 4.82 23.16 -21.50
C PRO A 71 3.84 23.24 -22.68
N ASP A 72 3.18 22.13 -23.01
CA ASP A 72 2.31 21.94 -24.17
C ASP A 72 0.86 21.57 -23.81
N SER A 73 0.50 21.58 -22.52
CA SER A 73 -0.86 21.30 -22.05
C SER A 73 -1.06 21.86 -20.63
N GLU A 74 -2.25 22.43 -20.36
CA GLU A 74 -2.56 23.04 -19.06
C GLU A 74 -3.62 22.26 -18.27
N GLY A 75 -3.36 22.04 -16.99
CA GLY A 75 -4.33 21.47 -16.06
C GLY A 75 -4.74 20.04 -16.44
N LEU A 76 -6.05 19.81 -16.56
CA LEU A 76 -6.64 18.48 -16.81
C LEU A 76 -6.71 18.10 -18.30
N GLU A 77 -6.28 18.98 -19.21
CA GLU A 77 -6.25 18.69 -20.64
C GLU A 77 -5.38 17.46 -20.94
N ALA A 78 -4.19 17.39 -20.35
CA ALA A 78 -3.27 16.26 -20.50
C ALA A 78 -3.88 14.95 -20.00
N LEU A 79 -4.61 14.99 -18.88
CA LEU A 79 -5.30 13.81 -18.34
C LEU A 79 -6.40 13.35 -19.31
N SER A 80 -7.18 14.30 -19.83
CA SER A 80 -8.28 14.02 -20.76
C SER A 80 -7.76 13.37 -22.04
N GLU A 81 -6.69 13.92 -22.63
CA GLU A 81 -6.07 13.37 -23.84
C GLU A 81 -5.46 11.98 -23.61
N LEU A 82 -4.76 11.77 -22.49
CA LEU A 82 -4.22 10.46 -22.13
C LEU A 82 -5.32 9.42 -21.91
N ARG A 83 -6.47 9.83 -21.37
CA ARG A 83 -7.62 8.94 -21.17
C ARG A 83 -8.32 8.57 -22.48
N GLU A 84 -8.34 9.48 -23.45
CA GLU A 84 -8.86 9.19 -24.80
C GLU A 84 -7.95 8.21 -25.56
N GLN A 85 -6.63 8.38 -25.47
CA GLN A 85 -5.67 7.53 -26.19
C GLN A 85 -5.42 6.18 -25.51
N SER A 86 -5.35 6.17 -24.18
CA SER A 86 -5.00 5.01 -23.36
C SER A 86 -5.98 4.88 -22.19
N PRO A 87 -7.25 4.52 -22.46
CA PRO A 87 -8.29 4.46 -21.44
C PRO A 87 -7.93 3.46 -20.33
N ASP A 88 -7.20 2.40 -20.64
CA ASP A 88 -6.90 1.32 -19.70
C ASP A 88 -5.55 1.43 -19.00
N THR A 89 -4.74 2.45 -19.32
CA THR A 89 -3.48 2.67 -18.61
C THR A 89 -3.74 3.42 -17.31
N PRO A 90 -3.33 2.93 -16.14
CA PRO A 90 -3.41 3.68 -14.89
C PRO A 90 -2.71 5.03 -14.99
N VAL A 91 -3.36 6.11 -14.56
CA VAL A 91 -2.79 7.47 -14.52
C VAL A 91 -2.94 8.02 -13.10
N LEU A 92 -1.81 8.22 -12.44
CA LEU A 92 -1.73 8.94 -11.17
C LEU A 92 -1.31 10.37 -11.49
N VAL A 93 -2.03 11.35 -10.96
CA VAL A 93 -1.66 12.75 -11.11
C VAL A 93 -0.71 13.14 -10.00
N VAL A 94 0.35 13.86 -10.34
CA VAL A 94 1.35 14.36 -9.39
C VAL A 94 1.31 15.89 -9.40
N GLY A 95 1.25 16.52 -8.23
CA GLY A 95 1.14 17.99 -8.19
C GLY A 95 1.22 18.57 -6.79
N ARG A 96 1.11 19.90 -6.69
CA ARG A 96 1.16 20.63 -5.41
C ARG A 96 -0.21 21.07 -4.92
N ASP A 97 -1.14 21.32 -5.84
CA ASP A 97 -2.47 21.82 -5.54
C ASP A 97 -3.43 20.64 -5.26
N LEU A 98 -3.82 20.49 -3.99
CA LEU A 98 -4.76 19.44 -3.55
C LEU A 98 -6.17 19.62 -4.14
N ALA A 99 -6.62 20.85 -4.38
CA ALA A 99 -7.93 21.10 -4.96
C ALA A 99 -7.95 20.67 -6.43
N MET A 100 -6.89 21.02 -7.17
CA MET A 100 -6.69 20.54 -8.54
C MET A 100 -6.51 19.01 -8.57
N GLY A 101 -5.81 18.44 -7.58
CA GLY A 101 -5.66 17.00 -7.42
C GLY A 101 -6.99 16.26 -7.25
N GLN A 102 -7.91 16.82 -6.47
CA GLN A 102 -9.26 16.25 -6.34
C GLN A 102 -10.02 16.31 -7.67
N GLN A 103 -9.94 17.44 -8.39
CA GLN A 103 -10.57 17.57 -9.72
C GLN A 103 -10.00 16.56 -10.72
N ALA A 104 -8.71 16.26 -10.66
CA ALA A 104 -8.10 15.21 -11.48
C ALA A 104 -8.66 13.82 -11.18
N VAL A 105 -8.85 13.47 -9.91
CA VAL A 105 -9.47 12.20 -9.52
C VAL A 105 -10.92 12.12 -10.00
N ASP A 106 -11.68 13.20 -9.84
CA ASP A 106 -13.07 13.29 -10.32
C ASP A 106 -13.15 13.17 -11.86
N ALA A 107 -12.13 13.66 -12.57
CA ALA A 107 -11.96 13.53 -14.02
C ALA A 107 -11.41 12.17 -14.47
N GLY A 108 -11.16 11.24 -13.54
CA GLY A 108 -10.79 9.86 -13.83
C GLY A 108 -9.31 9.52 -13.69
N ALA A 109 -8.50 10.35 -13.04
CA ALA A 109 -7.20 9.90 -12.52
C ALA A 109 -7.42 8.80 -11.47
N ASP A 110 -6.53 7.80 -11.43
CA ASP A 110 -6.63 6.68 -10.50
C ASP A 110 -6.20 7.07 -9.08
N ASP A 111 -5.38 8.12 -8.96
CA ASP A 111 -4.93 8.71 -7.69
C ASP A 111 -4.34 10.11 -7.89
N PHE A 112 -4.19 10.85 -6.78
CA PHE A 112 -3.40 12.08 -6.70
C PHE A 112 -2.24 11.92 -5.71
N VAL A 113 -1.03 12.30 -6.14
CA VAL A 113 0.21 12.24 -5.36
C VAL A 113 0.73 13.65 -5.14
N PRO A 114 0.72 14.17 -3.89
CA PRO A 114 1.34 15.45 -3.57
C PRO A 114 2.85 15.38 -3.81
N LEU A 115 3.44 16.38 -4.51
CA LEU A 115 4.89 16.49 -4.66
C LEU A 115 5.63 16.68 -3.33
N SER A 116 4.91 17.11 -2.28
CA SER A 116 5.43 17.18 -0.92
C SER A 116 5.54 15.80 -0.24
N ASP A 117 4.91 14.76 -0.80
CA ASP A 117 4.81 13.41 -0.25
C ASP A 117 5.23 12.37 -1.30
N LEU A 118 6.54 12.31 -1.53
CA LEU A 118 7.18 11.37 -2.46
C LEU A 118 7.98 10.31 -1.71
N ASP A 119 7.49 9.83 -0.55
CA ASP A 119 8.13 8.70 0.11
C ASP A 119 8.22 7.50 -0.87
N PRO A 120 9.40 6.89 -1.06
CA PRO A 120 9.58 5.79 -2.01
C PRO A 120 8.59 4.62 -1.80
N SER A 121 8.35 4.23 -0.55
CA SER A 121 7.51 3.07 -0.25
C SER A 121 6.05 3.37 -0.55
N ILE A 122 5.60 4.57 -0.20
CA ILE A 122 4.24 5.05 -0.46
C ILE A 122 4.01 5.22 -1.97
N LEU A 123 4.91 5.88 -2.68
CA LEU A 123 4.77 6.15 -4.09
C LEU A 123 4.74 4.86 -4.93
N GLY A 124 5.70 3.96 -4.70
CA GLY A 124 5.74 2.68 -5.42
C GLY A 124 4.44 1.90 -5.22
N LEU A 125 3.90 1.94 -4.01
CA LEU A 125 2.69 1.22 -3.67
C LEU A 125 1.42 1.87 -4.23
N ARG A 126 1.36 3.21 -4.35
CA ARG A 126 0.29 3.91 -5.06
C ARG A 126 0.23 3.46 -6.52
N VAL A 127 1.39 3.36 -7.17
CA VAL A 127 1.51 2.89 -8.54
C VAL A 127 1.01 1.45 -8.68
N LEU A 128 1.45 0.55 -7.80
CA LEU A 128 0.99 -0.85 -7.82
C LEU A 128 -0.53 -0.97 -7.65
N ASP A 129 -1.10 -0.23 -6.69
CA ASP A 129 -2.52 -0.26 -6.42
C ASP A 129 -3.34 0.24 -7.62
N ALA A 130 -2.88 1.29 -8.30
CA ALA A 130 -3.52 1.77 -9.52
C ALA A 130 -3.47 0.74 -10.66
N ILE A 131 -2.34 0.04 -10.84
CA ILE A 131 -2.19 -1.05 -11.82
C ILE A 131 -3.17 -2.18 -11.53
N GLU A 132 -3.22 -2.65 -10.28
CA GLU A 132 -4.10 -3.75 -9.89
C GLU A 132 -5.58 -3.38 -10.02
N ARG A 133 -5.98 -2.16 -9.63
CA ARG A 133 -7.35 -1.67 -9.79
C ARG A 133 -7.79 -1.66 -11.25
N ARG A 134 -6.90 -1.26 -12.16
CA ARG A 134 -7.21 -1.21 -13.58
C ARG A 134 -7.26 -2.60 -14.21
N ARG A 135 -6.39 -3.52 -13.79
CA ARG A 135 -6.47 -4.94 -14.17
C ARG A 135 -7.77 -5.60 -13.69
N ALA A 136 -8.22 -5.33 -12.47
CA ALA A 136 -9.46 -5.86 -11.92
C ALA A 136 -10.74 -5.26 -12.56
N LYS A 137 -10.63 -4.12 -13.25
CA LYS A 137 -11.74 -3.46 -13.96
C LYS A 137 -11.83 -3.86 -15.44
N ALA A 138 -10.78 -4.47 -15.99
CA ALA A 138 -10.84 -5.10 -17.30
C ALA A 138 -11.76 -6.35 -17.23
N PRO A 139 -12.58 -6.64 -18.25
CA PRO A 139 -13.42 -7.83 -18.25
C PRO A 139 -12.52 -9.07 -18.14
N GLU A 140 -12.72 -9.86 -17.07
CA GLU A 140 -11.99 -11.07 -16.76
C GLU A 140 -11.88 -12.00 -17.98
N VAL A 141 -10.65 -12.29 -18.40
CA VAL A 141 -10.35 -13.55 -19.08
C VAL A 141 -9.88 -14.49 -17.99
N ASP A 142 -10.77 -15.43 -17.68
CA ASP A 142 -10.67 -16.58 -16.78
C ASP A 142 -9.24 -17.13 -16.64
N GLU A 143 -8.55 -16.82 -15.54
CA GLU A 143 -7.42 -17.58 -15.03
C GLU A 143 -7.72 -17.99 -13.58
N PRO A 144 -7.50 -19.27 -13.23
CA PRO A 144 -8.07 -19.85 -12.02
C PRO A 144 -7.40 -19.30 -10.76
N GLU A 145 -8.22 -18.97 -9.76
CA GLU A 145 -7.77 -18.64 -8.41
C GLU A 145 -6.82 -19.74 -7.89
N PRO A 146 -5.63 -19.40 -7.35
CA PRO A 146 -4.80 -20.38 -6.70
C PRO A 146 -5.52 -20.86 -5.44
N THR A 147 -6.02 -22.09 -5.51
CA THR A 147 -6.44 -22.87 -4.36
C THR A 147 -5.20 -23.04 -3.47
N SER A 148 -5.11 -22.27 -2.38
CA SER A 148 -4.04 -22.40 -1.40
C SER A 148 -4.60 -22.65 -0.01
N VAL A 149 -4.00 -23.64 0.63
CA VAL A 149 -4.34 -24.33 1.87
C VAL A 149 -4.73 -23.35 2.99
N ALA A 150 -5.81 -23.65 3.70
CA ALA A 150 -6.37 -22.86 4.79
C ALA A 150 -5.35 -22.59 5.92
N LYS A 151 -4.65 -21.45 5.85
CA LYS A 151 -4.06 -20.77 7.01
C LYS A 151 -5.22 -20.27 7.89
N PRO A 152 -5.14 -20.36 9.24
CA PRO A 152 -6.22 -19.86 10.08
C PRO A 152 -6.47 -18.37 9.83
N THR A 153 -7.73 -18.03 9.54
CA THR A 153 -8.18 -16.67 9.26
C THR A 153 -8.23 -15.86 10.55
N ALA A 154 -7.20 -15.05 10.82
CA ALA A 154 -7.21 -14.10 11.94
C ALA A 154 -8.16 -12.91 11.69
N LYS A 155 -8.75 -12.37 12.75
CA LYS A 155 -9.53 -11.14 12.76
C LYS A 155 -8.65 -9.97 13.25
N ILE A 156 -8.38 -9.04 12.36
CA ILE A 156 -7.42 -7.95 12.54
C ILE A 156 -8.16 -6.61 12.54
N LEU A 157 -7.87 -5.77 13.54
CA LEU A 157 -8.30 -4.38 13.58
C LEU A 157 -7.10 -3.47 13.25
N VAL A 158 -7.24 -2.64 12.24
CA VAL A 158 -6.25 -1.63 11.87
C VAL A 158 -6.76 -0.25 12.26
N VAL A 159 -5.94 0.52 12.97
CA VAL A 159 -6.19 1.93 13.29
C VAL A 159 -5.13 2.78 12.61
N GLU A 160 -5.55 3.48 11.56
CA GLU A 160 -4.69 4.28 10.67
C GLU A 160 -5.48 5.49 10.18
N GLU A 161 -4.91 6.68 10.19
CA GLU A 161 -5.62 7.91 9.84
C GLU A 161 -5.62 8.17 8.33
N ASP A 162 -4.58 7.74 7.62
CA ASP A 162 -4.46 7.93 6.18
C ASP A 162 -5.40 6.98 5.41
N PRO A 163 -6.42 7.50 4.68
CA PRO A 163 -7.40 6.66 3.99
C PRO A 163 -6.81 5.75 2.91
N TRP A 164 -5.67 6.12 2.35
CA TRP A 164 -4.96 5.32 1.36
C TRP A 164 -4.20 4.16 2.03
N VAL A 165 -3.50 4.41 3.13
CA VAL A 165 -2.85 3.35 3.93
C VAL A 165 -3.90 2.40 4.49
N GLN A 166 -5.05 2.91 4.97
CA GLN A 166 -6.18 2.09 5.39
C GLN A 166 -6.63 1.10 4.29
N ARG A 167 -6.82 1.60 3.06
CA ARG A 167 -7.28 0.81 1.92
C ARG A 167 -6.26 -0.25 1.53
N LEU A 168 -4.99 0.13 1.51
CA LEU A 168 -3.87 -0.77 1.27
C LEU A 168 -3.83 -1.91 2.28
N LEU A 169 -3.78 -1.59 3.57
CA LEU A 169 -3.61 -2.59 4.64
C LEU A 169 -4.81 -3.54 4.66
N ARG A 170 -6.03 -3.01 4.50
CA ARG A 170 -7.24 -3.82 4.35
C ARG A 170 -7.09 -4.83 3.21
N ARG A 171 -6.72 -4.35 2.03
CA ARG A 171 -6.61 -5.18 0.82
C ARG A 171 -5.53 -6.25 0.96
N ASN A 172 -4.36 -5.87 1.47
CA ASN A 172 -3.24 -6.78 1.63
C ASN A 172 -3.56 -7.91 2.61
N LEU A 173 -4.05 -7.57 3.80
CA LEU A 173 -4.41 -8.54 4.84
C LEU A 173 -5.61 -9.41 4.43
N THR A 174 -6.60 -8.84 3.73
CA THR A 174 -7.75 -9.62 3.22
C THR A 174 -7.32 -10.63 2.16
N ARG A 175 -6.39 -10.28 1.25
CA ARG A 175 -5.81 -11.22 0.27
C ARG A 175 -5.06 -12.39 0.90
N GLN A 176 -4.58 -12.22 2.14
CA GLN A 176 -3.97 -13.29 2.93
C GLN A 176 -4.99 -14.17 3.67
N GLY A 177 -6.29 -13.90 3.52
CA GLY A 177 -7.37 -14.65 4.15
C GLY A 177 -7.83 -14.08 5.51
N HIS A 178 -7.26 -12.97 5.98
CA HIS A 178 -7.67 -12.38 7.25
C HIS A 178 -9.00 -11.62 7.13
N THR A 179 -9.76 -11.58 8.22
CA THR A 179 -10.92 -10.68 8.34
C THR A 179 -10.44 -9.35 8.90
N VAL A 180 -10.59 -8.26 8.14
CA VAL A 180 -9.95 -6.98 8.48
C VAL A 180 -10.99 -5.88 8.64
N GLU A 181 -11.00 -5.26 9.82
CA GLU A 181 -11.67 -3.98 10.06
C GLU A 181 -10.63 -2.87 10.06
N VAL A 182 -10.95 -1.74 9.43
CA VAL A 182 -10.05 -0.58 9.43
C VAL A 182 -10.81 0.65 9.89
N LEU A 183 -10.25 1.34 10.89
CA LEU A 183 -10.84 2.50 11.52
C LEU A 183 -9.86 3.66 11.53
N SER A 184 -10.40 4.87 11.38
CA SER A 184 -9.59 6.08 11.29
C SER A 184 -9.14 6.64 12.64
N SER A 185 -9.50 6.02 13.77
CA SER A 185 -9.08 6.51 15.08
C SER A 185 -9.26 5.48 16.21
N PRO A 186 -8.49 5.60 17.31
CA PRO A 186 -8.65 4.75 18.51
C PRO A 186 -10.05 4.83 19.16
N GLN A 187 -10.70 5.99 19.10
CA GLN A 187 -12.04 6.15 19.70
C GLN A 187 -13.09 5.35 18.94
N LYS A 188 -12.99 5.29 17.60
CA LYS A 188 -13.85 4.42 16.79
C LYS A 188 -13.61 2.95 17.11
N ALA A 189 -12.35 2.56 17.34
CA ALA A 189 -12.00 1.20 17.75
C ALA A 189 -12.68 0.79 19.07
N LEU A 190 -12.65 1.65 20.08
CA LEU A 190 -13.33 1.40 21.36
C LEU A 190 -14.85 1.24 21.23
N VAL A 191 -15.48 1.94 20.28
CA VAL A 191 -16.92 1.77 20.02
C VAL A 191 -17.18 0.48 19.25
N TRP A 192 -16.41 0.20 18.21
CA TRP A 192 -16.56 -0.99 17.37
C TRP A 192 -16.39 -2.27 18.18
N VAL A 193 -15.42 -2.29 19.10
CA VAL A 193 -15.07 -3.50 19.85
C VAL A 193 -16.19 -3.97 20.80
N GLN A 194 -17.07 -3.07 21.24
CA GLN A 194 -18.21 -3.43 22.09
C GLN A 194 -19.17 -4.42 21.43
N GLY A 195 -19.18 -4.47 20.09
CA GLY A 195 -19.96 -5.45 19.30
C GLY A 195 -19.13 -6.63 18.78
N ALA A 196 -17.81 -6.65 19.03
CA ALA A 196 -16.92 -7.68 18.52
C ALA A 196 -16.87 -8.87 19.48
N THR A 197 -17.01 -10.08 18.94
CA THR A 197 -16.91 -11.33 19.72
C THR A 197 -15.53 -11.97 19.68
N GLN A 198 -14.67 -11.50 18.78
CA GLN A 198 -13.31 -11.98 18.58
C GLN A 198 -12.48 -10.85 17.97
N LEU A 199 -11.23 -10.76 18.41
CA LEU A 199 -10.18 -9.92 17.85
C LEU A 199 -8.83 -10.56 18.17
N ASP A 200 -8.06 -10.88 17.14
CA ASP A 200 -6.78 -11.61 17.30
C ASP A 200 -5.58 -10.66 17.23
N MET A 201 -5.66 -9.61 16.40
CA MET A 201 -4.58 -8.63 16.26
C MET A 201 -5.11 -7.20 16.18
N LEU A 202 -4.40 -6.27 16.83
CA LEU A 202 -4.48 -4.83 16.62
C LEU A 202 -3.24 -4.36 15.85
N VAL A 203 -3.43 -3.59 14.79
CA VAL A 203 -2.38 -2.81 14.13
C VAL A 203 -2.68 -1.34 14.39
N CYS A 204 -1.77 -0.61 15.03
CA CYS A 204 -2.03 0.79 15.36
C CYS A 204 -0.76 1.63 15.29
N GLU A 205 -0.91 2.86 14.80
CA GLU A 205 0.16 3.85 14.84
C GLU A 205 0.45 4.34 16.27
N VAL A 206 1.72 4.59 16.55
CA VAL A 206 2.22 5.22 17.77
C VAL A 206 2.68 6.64 17.42
N HIS A 207 2.02 7.64 17.99
CA HIS A 207 2.47 9.03 17.90
C HIS A 207 3.52 9.35 18.97
N ALA A 208 4.35 10.37 18.73
CA ALA A 208 5.48 10.78 19.60
C ALA A 208 5.10 11.12 21.06
N ALA A 209 3.81 11.35 21.36
CA ALA A 209 3.31 11.51 22.72
C ALA A 209 3.03 10.16 23.45
N GLY A 210 3.32 9.02 22.82
CA GLY A 210 3.25 7.67 23.40
C GLY A 210 1.83 7.18 23.76
N MET A 211 0.77 7.84 23.30
CA MET A 211 -0.55 7.78 23.97
C MET A 211 -1.72 7.08 23.25
N ASP A 212 -1.55 6.45 22.08
CA ASP A 212 -2.71 5.85 21.38
C ASP A 212 -2.64 4.31 21.25
N GLY A 213 -1.69 3.74 20.49
CA GLY A 213 -1.68 2.30 20.21
C GLY A 213 -1.47 1.36 21.41
N ALA A 214 -0.50 1.66 22.28
CA ALA A 214 -0.22 0.80 23.45
C ALA A 214 -1.34 0.86 24.51
N ARG A 215 -1.93 2.05 24.72
CA ARG A 215 -3.05 2.21 25.66
C ARG A 215 -4.33 1.57 25.13
N LEU A 216 -4.61 1.72 23.83
CA LEU A 216 -5.70 1.02 23.17
C LEU A 216 -5.52 -0.49 23.33
N SER A 217 -4.34 -1.02 23.00
CA SER A 217 -4.02 -2.44 23.20
C SER A 217 -4.28 -2.91 24.62
N HIS A 218 -3.81 -2.18 25.63
CA HIS A 218 -4.01 -2.56 27.04
C HIS A 218 -5.50 -2.56 27.44
N HIS A 219 -6.30 -1.66 26.86
CA HIS A 219 -7.74 -1.66 27.06
C HIS A 219 -8.38 -2.90 26.41
N LEU A 220 -8.05 -3.16 25.13
CA LEU A 220 -8.62 -4.27 24.37
C LEU A 220 -8.20 -5.64 24.92
N GLN A 221 -6.99 -5.78 25.47
CA GLN A 221 -6.51 -7.03 26.08
C GLN A 221 -7.34 -7.48 27.30
N LYS A 222 -8.11 -6.57 27.93
CA LYS A 222 -9.04 -6.95 29.00
C LYS A 222 -10.23 -7.77 28.48
N GLU A 223 -10.65 -7.48 27.25
CA GLU A 223 -11.76 -8.16 26.57
C GLU A 223 -11.25 -9.32 25.69
N PHE A 224 -10.04 -9.17 25.14
CA PHE A 224 -9.38 -10.16 24.28
C PHE A 224 -7.99 -10.52 24.84
N PRO A 225 -7.88 -11.43 25.82
CA PRO A 225 -6.61 -11.73 26.49
C PRO A 225 -5.51 -12.29 25.57
N ALA A 226 -5.89 -12.87 24.43
CA ALA A 226 -4.96 -13.41 23.42
C ALA A 226 -4.54 -12.35 22.37
N LEU A 227 -5.03 -11.12 22.47
CA LEU A 227 -4.77 -10.06 21.51
C LEU A 227 -3.27 -9.72 21.44
N VAL A 228 -2.71 -9.88 20.24
CA VAL A 228 -1.39 -9.33 19.88
C VAL A 228 -1.53 -7.96 19.24
N THR A 229 -0.52 -7.12 19.39
CA THR A 229 -0.52 -5.77 18.86
C THR A 229 0.75 -5.47 18.08
N LEU A 230 0.60 -5.13 16.79
CA LEU A 230 1.66 -4.55 15.98
C LEU A 230 1.60 -3.02 16.09
N LEU A 231 2.62 -2.45 16.72
CA LEU A 231 2.79 -1.01 16.82
C LEU A 231 3.58 -0.50 15.62
N VAL A 232 3.02 0.49 14.92
CA VAL A 232 3.65 1.13 13.76
C VAL A 232 4.10 2.53 14.17
N SER A 233 5.34 2.94 13.89
CA SER A 233 5.81 4.26 14.33
C SER A 233 6.62 5.03 13.30
N ALA A 234 6.34 6.33 13.17
CA ALA A 234 7.08 7.26 12.31
C ALA A 234 8.45 7.68 12.85
N ASN A 235 8.70 7.62 14.17
CA ASN A 235 9.97 8.06 14.76
C ASN A 235 11.05 6.96 14.83
N GLY A 236 10.68 5.71 14.53
CA GLY A 236 11.57 4.55 14.59
C GLY A 236 12.02 4.15 16.01
N GLU A 237 11.59 4.87 17.05
CA GLU A 237 11.90 4.53 18.43
C GLU A 237 10.93 3.45 18.92
N GLN A 238 11.49 2.29 19.25
CA GLN A 238 10.71 1.18 19.77
C GLN A 238 10.19 1.49 21.19
N PRO A 239 8.87 1.42 21.44
CA PRO A 239 8.32 1.61 22.77
C PRO A 239 8.79 0.52 23.75
N GLU A 240 9.05 0.88 25.01
CA GLU A 240 9.52 -0.04 26.06
C GLU A 240 8.61 -1.28 26.23
N ILE A 241 7.30 -1.10 26.08
CA ILE A 241 6.30 -2.18 26.19
C ILE A 241 6.56 -3.34 25.23
N VAL A 242 7.18 -3.09 24.07
CA VAL A 242 7.54 -4.13 23.10
C VAL A 242 8.66 -5.01 23.65
N ALA A 243 9.62 -4.43 24.37
CA ALA A 243 10.70 -5.17 25.00
C ALA A 243 10.22 -5.94 26.24
N ASP A 244 9.28 -5.38 27.00
CA ASP A 244 8.70 -6.01 28.19
C ASP A 244 7.76 -7.17 27.85
N HIS A 245 7.06 -7.08 26.70
CA HIS A 245 6.03 -8.02 26.29
C HIS A 245 6.20 -8.50 24.83
N PRO A 246 7.35 -9.12 24.47
CA PRO A 246 7.69 -9.43 23.08
C PRO A 246 6.81 -10.50 22.42
N ARG A 247 5.99 -11.21 23.20
CA ARG A 247 5.00 -12.18 22.67
C ARG A 247 3.64 -11.55 22.36
N SER A 248 3.36 -10.38 22.94
CA SER A 248 2.08 -9.69 22.79
C SER A 248 2.21 -8.42 21.96
N PHE A 249 3.43 -7.91 21.78
CA PHE A 249 3.71 -6.67 21.08
C PHE A 249 4.81 -6.83 20.03
N GLY A 250 4.53 -6.26 18.86
CA GLY A 250 5.43 -6.14 17.73
C GLY A 250 5.67 -4.68 17.42
N PHE A 251 6.72 -4.40 16.67
CA PHE A 251 7.06 -3.05 16.27
C PHE A 251 7.51 -2.99 14.81
N LEU A 252 7.03 -1.98 14.09
CA LEU A 252 7.44 -1.67 12.74
C LEU A 252 7.67 -0.16 12.58
N ALA A 253 8.90 0.22 12.26
CA ALA A 253 9.27 1.60 11.99
C ALA A 253 8.87 2.00 10.54
N LYS A 254 8.22 3.15 10.36
CA LYS A 254 8.06 3.80 9.06
C LYS A 254 9.40 4.48 8.67
N PRO A 255 9.79 4.48 7.39
CA PRO A 255 9.13 3.78 6.28
C PRO A 255 9.40 2.26 6.33
N TYR A 256 8.40 1.47 5.96
CA TYR A 256 8.49 0.01 5.87
C TYR A 256 7.98 -0.48 4.51
N SER A 257 8.49 -1.64 4.05
CA SER A 257 7.94 -2.33 2.89
C SER A 257 6.70 -3.15 3.26
N LEU A 258 5.86 -3.47 2.27
CA LEU A 258 4.71 -4.34 2.47
C LEU A 258 5.14 -5.74 2.93
N ASP A 259 6.25 -6.26 2.40
CA ASP A 259 6.81 -7.55 2.83
C ASP A 259 7.23 -7.52 4.31
N ALA A 260 7.85 -6.42 4.77
CA ALA A 260 8.24 -6.27 6.17
C ALA A 260 7.01 -6.18 7.08
N PHE A 261 5.95 -5.49 6.64
CA PHE A 261 4.67 -5.46 7.34
C PHE A 261 4.03 -6.85 7.44
N GLN A 262 4.00 -7.58 6.33
CA GLN A 262 3.43 -8.93 6.27
C GLN A 262 4.18 -9.90 7.18
N HIS A 263 5.52 -9.92 7.12
CA HIS A 263 6.33 -10.75 8.01
C HIS A 263 6.05 -10.41 9.48
N ALA A 264 5.98 -9.13 9.84
CA ALA A 264 5.66 -8.74 11.21
C ALA A 264 4.27 -9.23 11.65
N VAL A 265 3.27 -9.18 10.77
CA VAL A 265 1.93 -9.70 11.06
C VAL A 265 1.94 -11.22 11.24
N GLU A 266 2.56 -11.94 10.32
CA GLU A 266 2.65 -13.40 10.35
C GLU A 266 3.40 -13.90 11.58
N ASP A 267 4.57 -13.33 11.85
CA ASP A 267 5.39 -13.66 13.02
C ASP A 267 4.54 -13.52 14.29
N LEU A 268 3.89 -12.37 14.52
CA LEU A 268 3.11 -12.17 15.73
C LEU A 268 1.92 -13.12 15.85
N LEU A 269 1.21 -13.41 14.77
CA LEU A 269 0.09 -14.34 14.79
C LEU A 269 0.56 -15.78 15.07
N GLU A 270 1.69 -16.21 14.53
CA GLU A 270 2.25 -17.56 14.77
C GLU A 270 2.66 -17.77 16.23
N HIS A 271 3.17 -16.73 16.90
CA HIS A 271 3.53 -16.81 18.33
C HIS A 271 2.32 -17.04 19.24
N THR A 272 1.11 -16.63 18.82
CA THR A 272 -0.13 -16.90 19.59
C THR A 272 -0.62 -18.33 19.43
N ALA A 273 -0.48 -18.91 18.23
CA ALA A 273 -0.96 -20.24 17.91
C ALA A 273 -0.14 -21.36 18.58
N SER A 274 1.13 -21.07 18.94
CA SER A 274 2.05 -22.04 19.54
C SER A 274 2.07 -22.04 21.08
N ALA A 275 1.23 -21.25 21.76
CA ALA A 275 1.15 -21.25 23.22
C ALA A 275 0.30 -22.45 23.72
N PRO A 276 0.83 -23.34 24.58
CA PRO A 276 0.00 -24.36 25.20
C PRO A 276 -1.02 -23.67 26.10
N ALA A 277 -2.29 -24.07 26.00
CA ALA A 277 -3.32 -23.70 26.95
C ALA A 277 -2.83 -24.09 28.36
N THR A 278 -2.41 -23.11 29.15
CA THR A 278 -2.21 -23.31 30.58
C THR A 278 -3.58 -23.50 31.21
N THR A 279 -4.02 -24.75 31.24
CA THR A 279 -5.09 -25.23 32.11
C THR A 279 -4.70 -24.88 33.53
N GLY A 280 -5.54 -24.08 34.19
CA GLY A 280 -5.36 -23.71 35.58
C GLY A 280 -5.43 -24.93 36.51
N GLU A 281 -4.66 -24.84 37.59
CA GLU A 281 -4.95 -25.48 38.89
C GLU A 281 -5.09 -24.37 39.93
#